data_AF-A0A816RBI6-F1
#
_entry.id   AF-A0A816RBI6-F1
#
_cell.length_a   1.000
_cell.length_b   1.000
_cell.length_c   1.000
_cell.angle_alpha   90.00
_cell.angle_beta   90.00
_cell.angle_gamma   90.00
#
_symmetry.space_group_name_H-M   'P 1'
#
loop_
_entity.id
_entity.type
_entity.pdbx_description
1 polymer ?
#
loop_
_entity_poly.entity_id
_entity_poly.type
_entity_poly.pdbx_seq_one_letter_code
_entity_poly.pdbx_strand_id
1 'polypeptide(L)'
;MTEEQKQLESVTTLPFHVAETEPNRSSAGIVVETLPGRLELRTNNPWEEICGHTRAVRRGPFVIVAGTTASDITVTGGVLHPESAYHQTVIIFERITNALLRMGAQITDIVRVRMFVVNIADQADVCRAFKETFHSYGIRVPATLVQVNAFVHPDMRIEIEADAIVL
;
A
#
# COMPACT_ATOMS: atom_id res chain seq x y z
N MET A 1 -31.32 16.08 17.72
CA MET A 1 -30.43 15.15 16.99
C MET A 1 -31.29 14.21 16.17
N THR A 2 -31.04 14.14 14.87
CA THR A 2 -31.84 13.35 13.91
C THR A 2 -31.50 11.86 14.01
N GLU A 3 -32.40 10.98 13.56
CA GLU A 3 -32.21 9.52 13.59
C GLU A 3 -30.94 9.05 12.86
N GLU A 4 -30.41 9.83 11.91
CA GLU A 4 -29.10 9.61 11.27
C GLU A 4 -27.91 9.71 12.25
N GLN A 5 -27.99 10.55 13.29
CA GLN A 5 -26.90 10.69 14.26
C GLN A 5 -26.80 9.49 15.22
N LYS A 6 -27.88 8.71 15.37
CA LYS A 6 -27.89 7.47 16.19
C LYS A 6 -27.29 6.26 15.47
N GLN A 7 -27.26 6.25 14.13
CA GLN A 7 -26.64 5.16 13.36
C GLN A 7 -25.12 5.32 13.20
N LEU A 8 -24.59 6.54 13.31
CA LEU A 8 -23.14 6.77 13.23
C LEU A 8 -22.41 6.40 14.54
N GLU A 9 -23.09 6.46 15.68
CA GLU A 9 -22.53 6.08 16.99
C GLU A 9 -22.52 4.56 17.25
N SER A 10 -23.22 3.74 16.45
CA SER A 10 -23.27 2.28 16.64
C SER A 10 -22.14 1.49 15.96
N VAL A 11 -21.17 2.16 15.32
CA VAL A 11 -19.98 1.52 14.73
C VAL A 11 -18.74 1.68 15.63
N THR A 12 -18.82 2.51 16.68
CA THR A 12 -17.73 2.75 17.62
C THR A 12 -17.89 1.88 18.87
N THR A 13 -17.54 0.59 18.78
CA THR A 13 -17.07 -0.25 19.90
C THR A 13 -16.87 -1.70 19.44
N LEU A 14 -15.78 -1.96 18.72
CA LEU A 14 -15.13 -3.27 18.81
C LEU A 14 -13.98 -3.14 19.82
N PRO A 15 -13.88 -4.03 20.83
CA PRO A 15 -12.85 -3.92 21.85
C PRO A 15 -11.55 -4.51 21.30
N PHE A 16 -10.80 -3.73 20.52
CA PHE A 16 -9.42 -4.07 20.22
C PHE A 16 -8.53 -3.32 21.21
N HIS A 17 -8.10 -4.05 22.23
CA HIS A 17 -7.01 -3.62 23.09
C HIS A 17 -5.75 -3.58 22.20
N VAL A 18 -5.34 -2.37 21.80
CA VAL A 18 -4.04 -2.17 21.13
C VAL A 18 -2.99 -2.43 22.20
N ALA A 19 -2.41 -3.63 22.18
CA ALA A 19 -1.24 -3.91 22.99
C ALA A 19 -0.12 -2.98 22.51
N GLU A 20 0.41 -2.15 23.42
CA GLU A 20 1.63 -1.39 23.19
C GLU A 20 2.80 -2.39 23.02
N THR A 21 3.12 -2.75 21.77
CA THR A 21 4.29 -3.58 21.49
C THR A 21 5.51 -2.71 21.22
N GLU A 22 6.60 -3.03 21.92
CA GLU A 22 7.86 -2.30 21.96
C GLU A 22 8.46 -1.90 20.60
N PRO A 23 9.12 -0.72 20.52
CA PRO A 23 9.62 -0.17 19.27
C PRO A 23 11.01 -0.73 18.95
N ASN A 24 11.10 -1.98 18.47
CA ASN A 24 12.34 -2.41 17.81
C ASN A 24 12.16 -3.58 16.83
N ARG A 25 11.49 -3.32 15.70
CA ARG A 25 11.63 -4.13 14.49
C ARG A 25 11.89 -3.17 13.33
N SER A 26 12.88 -3.47 12.51
CA SER A 26 13.29 -2.62 11.39
C SER A 26 12.09 -2.32 10.49
N SER A 27 11.95 -1.05 10.06
CA SER A 27 10.95 -0.58 9.08
C SER A 27 10.96 -1.36 7.75
N ALA A 28 12.03 -2.12 7.55
CA ALA A 28 12.28 -3.06 6.49
C ALA A 28 11.26 -4.23 6.42
N GLY A 29 10.68 -4.69 7.53
CA GLY A 29 9.82 -5.89 7.52
C GLY A 29 10.57 -7.22 7.34
N ILE A 30 9.88 -8.33 7.61
CA ILE A 30 10.42 -9.69 7.69
C ILE A 30 9.67 -10.60 6.72
N VAL A 31 10.41 -11.45 6.00
CA VAL A 31 9.82 -12.49 5.15
C VAL A 31 9.67 -13.78 5.95
N VAL A 32 8.47 -14.34 5.96
CA VAL A 32 8.12 -15.54 6.72
C VAL A 32 7.48 -16.57 5.79
N GLU A 33 7.96 -17.82 5.83
CA GLU A 33 7.26 -18.93 5.20
C GLU A 33 6.13 -19.41 6.12
N THR A 34 4.90 -19.37 5.63
CA THR A 34 3.70 -19.70 6.42
C THR A 34 3.06 -21.03 6.02
N LEU A 35 3.28 -21.45 4.79
CA LEU A 35 2.94 -22.75 4.23
C LEU A 35 4.04 -23.13 3.24
N PRO A 36 4.25 -24.43 2.94
CA PRO A 36 5.27 -24.84 1.97
C PRO A 36 5.15 -24.09 0.64
N GLY A 37 6.16 -23.28 0.29
CA GLY A 37 6.19 -22.45 -0.91
C GLY A 37 5.30 -21.20 -0.87
N ARG A 38 4.87 -20.74 0.32
CA ARG A 38 4.15 -19.47 0.52
C ARG A 38 4.92 -18.57 1.47
N LEU A 39 5.48 -17.50 0.91
CA LEU A 39 6.18 -16.47 1.67
C LEU A 39 5.26 -15.26 1.88
N GLU A 40 5.30 -14.67 3.07
CA GLU A 40 4.66 -13.42 3.42
C GLU A 40 5.71 -12.39 3.81
N LEU A 41 5.60 -11.17 3.30
CA LEU A 41 6.34 -10.02 3.81
C LEU A 41 5.48 -9.27 4.82
N ARG A 42 5.85 -9.35 6.11
CA ARG A 42 5.18 -8.64 7.21
C ARG A 42 6.00 -7.40 7.59
N THR A 43 5.37 -6.24 7.67
CA THR A 43 6.02 -4.99 8.06
C THR A 43 5.58 -4.55 9.45
N ASN A 44 6.06 -3.39 9.91
CA ASN A 44 5.62 -2.76 11.15
C ASN A 44 4.41 -1.82 10.93
N ASN A 45 3.76 -1.87 9.77
CA ASN A 45 2.54 -1.11 9.53
C ASN A 45 1.42 -1.63 10.48
N PRO A 46 0.88 -0.80 11.39
CA PRO A 46 -0.14 -1.24 12.35
C PRO A 46 -1.38 -1.87 11.70
N TRP A 47 -1.71 -1.43 10.48
CA TRP A 47 -2.85 -1.95 9.73
C TRP A 47 -2.72 -3.43 9.36
N GLU A 48 -1.49 -3.97 9.26
CA GLU A 48 -1.28 -5.40 8.96
C GLU A 48 -1.81 -6.27 10.11
N GLU A 49 -1.59 -5.86 11.36
CA GLU A 49 -2.12 -6.55 12.53
C GLU A 49 -3.63 -6.29 12.71
N ILE A 50 -4.06 -5.03 12.59
CA ILE A 50 -5.46 -4.62 12.81
C ILE A 50 -6.41 -5.28 11.80
N CYS A 51 -6.02 -5.30 10.52
CA CYS A 51 -6.86 -5.82 9.44
C CYS A 51 -6.50 -7.25 9.02
N GLY A 52 -5.42 -7.84 9.55
CA GLY A 52 -5.01 -9.21 9.23
C GLY A 52 -4.49 -9.40 7.81
N HIS A 53 -3.78 -8.41 7.26
CA HIS A 53 -3.15 -8.50 5.94
C HIS A 53 -1.62 -8.42 6.03
N THR A 54 -0.93 -8.72 4.94
CA THR A 54 0.54 -8.63 4.83
C THR A 54 0.90 -7.66 3.70
N ARG A 55 2.11 -7.08 3.71
CA ARG A 55 2.58 -6.20 2.61
C ARG A 55 2.64 -6.92 1.27
N ALA A 56 3.13 -8.14 1.23
CA ALA A 56 3.22 -8.93 0.01
C ALA A 56 3.17 -10.43 0.27
N VAL A 57 2.69 -11.19 -0.70
CA VAL A 57 2.73 -12.66 -0.70
C VAL A 57 3.46 -13.14 -1.95
N ARG A 58 4.35 -14.13 -1.79
CA ARG A 58 4.90 -14.91 -2.90
C ARG A 58 4.38 -16.34 -2.87
N ARG A 59 3.89 -16.80 -4.02
CA ARG A 59 3.48 -18.19 -4.26
C ARG A 59 4.04 -18.65 -5.60
N GLY A 60 5.05 -19.52 -5.56
CA GLY A 60 5.77 -19.91 -6.78
C GLY A 60 6.37 -18.67 -7.49
N PRO A 61 6.03 -18.44 -8.77
CA PRO A 61 6.53 -17.28 -9.51
C PRO A 61 5.76 -15.98 -9.20
N PHE A 62 4.58 -16.05 -8.59
CA PHE A 62 3.73 -14.88 -8.39
C PHE A 62 4.11 -14.12 -7.12
N VAL A 63 4.27 -12.81 -7.22
CA VAL A 63 4.42 -11.89 -6.09
C VAL A 63 3.31 -10.85 -6.15
N ILE A 64 2.46 -10.81 -5.12
CA ILE A 64 1.32 -9.88 -5.04
C ILE A 64 1.60 -8.89 -3.92
N VAL A 65 1.59 -7.60 -4.25
CA VAL A 65 1.79 -6.51 -3.29
C VAL A 65 0.44 -5.87 -2.97
N ALA A 66 0.15 -5.77 -1.67
CA ALA A 66 -1.09 -5.17 -1.18
C ALA A 66 -1.19 -3.68 -1.50
N GLY A 67 -2.42 -3.16 -1.38
CA GLY A 67 -2.71 -1.73 -1.46
C GLY A 67 -1.74 -0.92 -0.61
N THR A 68 -1.02 -0.01 -1.27
CA THR A 68 0.06 0.76 -0.67
C THR A 68 -0.26 2.24 -0.78
N THR A 69 -0.27 2.92 0.37
CA THR A 69 -0.47 4.36 0.49
C THR A 69 0.79 5.04 1.02
N ALA A 70 0.77 6.37 1.08
CA ALA A 70 1.83 7.20 1.64
C ALA A 70 1.71 7.38 3.17
N SER A 71 1.21 6.37 3.90
CA SER A 71 1.12 6.41 5.36
C SER A 71 2.48 6.73 6.02
N ASP A 72 2.49 7.58 7.03
CA ASP A 72 3.68 7.84 7.84
C ASP A 72 3.82 6.71 8.87
N ILE A 73 5.00 6.08 8.91
CA ILE A 73 5.30 5.00 9.85
C ILE A 73 5.99 5.51 11.13
N THR A 74 6.35 6.79 11.17
CA THR A 74 6.97 7.46 12.32
C THR A 74 5.95 8.13 13.23
N VAL A 75 4.78 8.48 12.67
CA VAL A 75 3.66 9.08 13.37
C VAL A 75 2.42 8.23 13.13
N THR A 76 1.87 7.65 14.19
CA THR A 76 0.64 6.85 14.09
C THR A 76 -0.49 7.67 13.47
N GLY A 77 -1.03 7.18 12.35
CA GLY A 77 -2.10 7.86 11.62
C GLY A 77 -1.66 9.00 10.70
N GLY A 78 -0.36 9.29 10.58
CA GLY A 78 0.14 10.33 9.68
C GLY A 78 0.08 9.92 8.21
N VAL A 79 0.09 10.92 7.32
CA VAL A 79 0.22 10.74 5.86
C VAL A 79 1.32 11.66 5.35
N LEU A 80 2.24 11.10 4.56
CA LEU A 80 3.30 11.85 3.90
C LEU A 80 2.73 12.58 2.68
N HIS A 81 3.13 13.83 2.49
CA HIS A 81 2.75 14.66 1.35
C HIS A 81 1.22 14.78 1.16
N PRO A 82 0.46 15.23 2.18
CA PRO A 82 -1.02 15.29 2.15
C PRO A 82 -1.58 16.05 0.94
N GLU A 83 -0.84 17.05 0.45
CA GLU A 83 -1.24 17.91 -0.67
C GLU A 83 -0.65 17.50 -2.04
N SER A 84 0.01 16.34 -2.16
CA SER A 84 0.70 15.98 -3.40
C SER A 84 0.53 14.52 -3.81
N ALA A 85 -0.39 14.28 -4.75
CA ALA A 85 -0.57 12.97 -5.35
C ALA A 85 0.70 12.47 -6.05
N TYR A 86 1.48 13.37 -6.66
CA TYR A 86 2.78 13.03 -7.25
C TYR A 86 3.74 12.44 -6.22
N HIS A 87 4.02 13.16 -5.13
CA HIS A 87 4.99 12.68 -4.13
C HIS A 87 4.48 11.45 -3.39
N GLN A 88 3.16 11.35 -3.14
CA GLN A 88 2.55 10.12 -2.61
C GLN A 88 2.78 8.94 -3.57
N THR A 89 2.58 9.14 -4.88
CA THR A 89 2.81 8.09 -5.89
C THR A 89 4.27 7.63 -5.91
N VAL A 90 5.23 8.56 -5.83
CA VAL A 90 6.67 8.24 -5.80
C VAL A 90 7.02 7.35 -4.60
N ILE A 91 6.66 7.78 -3.38
CA ILE A 91 6.98 7.00 -2.16
C ILE A 91 6.25 5.66 -2.14
N ILE A 92 5.05 5.57 -2.74
CA ILE A 92 4.32 4.31 -2.89
C ILE A 92 5.08 3.35 -3.80
N PHE A 93 5.58 3.80 -4.97
CA PHE A 93 6.38 2.94 -5.84
C PHE A 93 7.72 2.53 -5.21
N GLU A 94 8.35 3.38 -4.41
CA GLU A 94 9.54 3.00 -3.63
C GLU A 94 9.23 1.87 -2.64
N ARG A 95 8.09 1.95 -1.93
CA ARG A 95 7.63 0.90 -1.00
C ARG A 95 7.30 -0.40 -1.72
N ILE A 96 6.59 -0.33 -2.86
CA ILE A 96 6.29 -1.49 -3.70
C ILE A 96 7.58 -2.15 -4.18
N THR A 97 8.55 -1.35 -4.66
CA THR A 97 9.84 -1.85 -5.13
C THR A 97 10.61 -2.53 -4.00
N ASN A 98 10.63 -1.93 -2.80
CA ASN A 98 11.27 -2.55 -1.64
C ASN A 98 10.61 -3.89 -1.26
N ALA A 99 9.27 -3.95 -1.31
CA ALA A 99 8.53 -5.18 -1.05
C ALA A 99 8.86 -6.27 -2.08
N LEU A 100 8.91 -5.93 -3.37
CA LEU A 100 9.29 -6.87 -4.42
C LEU A 100 10.71 -7.42 -4.21
N LEU A 101 11.68 -6.55 -3.93
CA LEU A 101 13.08 -6.95 -3.69
C LEU A 101 13.19 -7.97 -2.55
N ARG A 102 12.45 -7.78 -1.47
CA ARG A 102 12.42 -8.72 -0.33
C ARG A 102 11.83 -10.07 -0.70
N MET A 103 10.91 -10.08 -1.65
CA MET A 103 10.28 -11.30 -2.15
C MET A 103 11.06 -11.93 -3.32
N GLY A 104 12.29 -11.46 -3.61
CA GLY A 104 13.10 -11.97 -4.70
C GLY A 104 12.55 -11.62 -6.09
N ALA A 105 11.90 -10.46 -6.21
CA ALA A 105 11.42 -9.87 -7.45
C ALA A 105 12.04 -8.48 -7.65
N GLN A 106 11.92 -7.94 -8.85
CA GLN A 106 12.33 -6.58 -9.21
C GLN A 106 11.13 -5.79 -9.73
N ILE A 107 11.27 -4.47 -9.81
CA ILE A 107 10.23 -3.62 -10.41
C ILE A 107 9.92 -4.00 -11.87
N THR A 108 10.91 -4.57 -12.57
CA THR A 108 10.76 -5.06 -13.95
C THR A 108 9.92 -6.32 -14.06
N ASP A 109 9.70 -7.02 -12.95
CA ASP A 109 8.84 -8.21 -12.90
C ASP A 109 7.36 -7.85 -12.74
N ILE A 110 7.03 -6.56 -12.53
CA ILE A 110 5.64 -6.09 -12.45
C ILE A 110 4.95 -6.26 -13.79
N VAL A 111 3.85 -7.00 -13.79
CA VAL A 111 3.01 -7.26 -14.96
C VAL A 111 1.67 -6.52 -14.91
N ARG A 112 1.30 -5.94 -13.76
CA ARG A 112 0.08 -5.14 -13.62
C ARG A 112 0.17 -4.16 -12.45
N VAL A 113 -0.37 -2.97 -12.65
CA VAL A 113 -0.58 -1.96 -11.60
C VAL A 113 -2.05 -1.52 -11.56
N ARG A 114 -2.62 -1.37 -10.37
CA ARG A 114 -3.95 -0.76 -10.17
C ARG A 114 -3.79 0.45 -9.27
N MET A 115 -4.29 1.59 -9.71
CA MET A 115 -4.19 2.87 -9.02
C MET A 115 -5.60 3.40 -8.72
N PHE A 116 -5.81 3.78 -7.48
CA PHE A 116 -7.06 4.35 -7.00
C PHE A 116 -6.77 5.76 -6.54
N VAL A 117 -7.57 6.75 -6.95
CA VAL A 117 -7.46 8.14 -6.49
C VAL A 117 -8.76 8.61 -5.85
N VAL A 118 -8.71 9.52 -4.89
CA VAL A 118 -9.94 10.12 -4.32
C VAL A 118 -10.46 11.29 -5.17
N ASN A 119 -9.56 12.00 -5.87
CA ASN A 119 -9.87 13.09 -6.79
C ASN A 119 -9.21 12.83 -8.15
N ILE A 120 -10.02 12.62 -9.20
CA ILE A 120 -9.52 12.32 -10.55
C ILE A 120 -8.72 13.48 -11.16
N ALA A 121 -8.85 14.70 -10.64
CA ALA A 121 -8.01 15.83 -11.06
C ALA A 121 -6.51 15.57 -10.82
N ASP A 122 -6.16 14.66 -9.89
CA ASP A 122 -4.78 14.27 -9.61
C ASP A 122 -4.16 13.37 -10.70
N GLN A 123 -4.93 12.91 -11.69
CA GLN A 123 -4.48 11.92 -12.69
C GLN A 123 -3.18 12.34 -13.40
N ALA A 124 -2.98 13.64 -13.66
CA ALA A 124 -1.82 14.11 -14.39
C ALA A 124 -0.52 13.91 -13.58
N ASP A 125 -0.59 14.17 -12.29
CA ASP A 125 0.53 13.99 -11.37
C ASP A 125 0.82 12.51 -11.12
N VAL A 126 -0.22 11.70 -10.94
CA VAL A 126 -0.08 10.24 -10.80
C VAL A 126 0.55 9.63 -12.06
N CYS A 127 0.04 9.98 -13.25
CA CYS A 127 0.59 9.50 -14.52
C CYS A 127 2.04 9.94 -14.73
N ARG A 128 2.40 11.14 -14.27
CA ARG A 128 3.78 11.64 -14.35
C ARG A 128 4.72 10.81 -13.47
N ALA A 129 4.38 10.60 -12.20
CA ALA A 129 5.16 9.75 -11.30
C ALA A 129 5.27 8.31 -11.84
N PHE A 130 4.15 7.71 -12.26
CA PHE A 130 4.12 6.37 -12.87
C PHE A 130 5.07 6.27 -14.07
N LYS A 131 4.98 7.23 -15.00
CA LYS A 131 5.83 7.27 -16.19
C LYS A 131 7.31 7.35 -15.81
N GLU A 132 7.67 8.28 -14.93
CA GLU A 132 9.06 8.47 -14.49
C GLU A 132 9.61 7.21 -13.84
N THR A 133 8.83 6.57 -12.96
CA THR A 133 9.19 5.30 -12.31
C THR A 133 9.50 4.20 -13.31
N PHE A 134 8.64 3.90 -14.28
CA PHE A 134 8.88 2.75 -15.18
C PHE A 134 9.82 3.09 -16.36
N HIS A 135 9.85 4.34 -16.81
CA HIS A 135 10.78 4.78 -17.85
C HIS A 135 12.24 4.69 -17.40
N SER A 136 12.55 4.90 -16.12
CA SER A 136 13.93 4.73 -15.62
C SER A 136 14.44 3.29 -15.74
N TYR A 137 13.54 2.31 -15.90
CA TYR A 137 13.87 0.91 -16.15
C TYR A 137 13.67 0.47 -17.61
N GLY A 138 13.31 1.39 -18.52
CA GLY A 138 13.12 1.08 -19.94
C GLY A 138 11.92 0.18 -20.25
N ILE A 139 10.94 0.09 -19.34
CA ILE A 139 9.76 -0.79 -19.49
C ILE A 139 8.46 0.00 -19.49
N ARG A 140 7.39 -0.68 -19.92
CA ARG A 140 6.01 -0.21 -19.80
C ARG A 140 5.18 -1.28 -19.12
N VAL A 141 4.28 -0.87 -18.25
CA VAL A 141 3.47 -1.78 -17.43
C VAL A 141 1.98 -1.52 -17.70
N PRO A 142 1.16 -2.57 -17.89
CA PRO A 142 -0.29 -2.43 -17.94
C PRO A 142 -0.83 -1.83 -16.65
N ALA A 143 -1.62 -0.77 -16.76
CA ALA A 143 -2.16 -0.06 -15.60
C ALA A 143 -3.63 0.31 -15.75
N THR A 144 -4.31 0.43 -14.63
CA THR A 144 -5.65 1.00 -14.52
C THR A 144 -5.64 2.09 -13.46
N LEU A 145 -6.25 3.23 -13.76
CA LEU A 145 -6.45 4.33 -12.82
C LEU A 145 -7.95 4.64 -12.75
N VAL A 146 -8.51 4.64 -11.54
CA VAL A 146 -9.92 4.96 -11.29
C VAL A 146 -10.09 5.87 -10.07
N GLN A 147 -11.18 6.63 -10.04
CA GLN A 147 -11.56 7.37 -8.83
C GLN A 147 -12.38 6.47 -7.90
N VAL A 148 -12.11 6.57 -6.60
CA VAL A 148 -12.87 5.95 -5.50
C VAL A 148 -13.45 7.04 -4.60
N ASN A 149 -14.39 6.69 -3.72
CA ASN A 149 -15.07 7.67 -2.86
C ASN A 149 -14.20 8.16 -1.69
N ALA A 150 -13.38 7.29 -1.10
CA ALA A 150 -12.53 7.62 0.05
C ALA A 150 -11.47 6.54 0.29
N PHE A 151 -10.43 6.91 1.06
CA PHE A 151 -9.46 6.01 1.67
C PHE A 151 -9.60 6.01 3.20
N VAL A 152 -8.79 5.21 3.89
CA VAL A 152 -8.78 5.11 5.36
C VAL A 152 -8.36 6.41 6.08
N HIS A 153 -7.71 7.34 5.38
CA HIS A 153 -7.35 8.66 5.91
C HIS A 153 -7.66 9.76 4.88
N PRO A 154 -8.22 10.93 5.28
CA PRO A 154 -8.63 11.99 4.36
C PRO A 154 -7.48 12.57 3.52
N ASP A 155 -6.27 12.60 4.08
CA ASP A 155 -5.09 13.13 3.39
C ASP A 155 -4.45 12.15 2.39
N MET A 156 -4.94 10.89 2.32
CA MET A 156 -4.50 9.96 1.30
C MET A 156 -5.14 10.35 -0.03
N ARG A 157 -4.31 10.55 -1.05
CA ARG A 157 -4.77 10.93 -2.38
C ARG A 157 -4.80 9.76 -3.35
N ILE A 158 -3.95 8.77 -3.11
CA ILE A 158 -3.76 7.61 -3.96
C ILE A 158 -3.41 6.35 -3.14
N GLU A 159 -3.89 5.21 -3.65
CA GLU A 159 -3.48 3.88 -3.24
C GLU A 159 -3.13 3.04 -4.47
N ILE A 160 -2.07 2.23 -4.38
CA ILE A 160 -1.57 1.43 -5.51
C ILE A 160 -1.34 -0.02 -5.11
N GLU A 161 -1.78 -0.93 -5.98
CA GLU A 161 -1.46 -2.35 -5.93
C GLU A 161 -0.59 -2.76 -7.11
N ALA A 162 0.23 -3.80 -6.94
CA ALA A 162 1.05 -4.36 -8.00
C ALA A 162 1.09 -5.89 -7.98
N ASP A 163 1.01 -6.49 -9.17
CA ASP A 163 1.22 -7.92 -9.38
C ASP A 163 2.54 -8.11 -10.16
N ALA A 164 3.39 -9.03 -9.72
CA ALA A 164 4.65 -9.37 -10.37
C ALA A 164 4.80 -10.89 -10.60
N ILE A 165 5.57 -11.26 -11.62
CA ILE A 165 5.88 -12.64 -11.97
C ILE A 165 7.38 -12.80 -12.14
N VAL A 166 7.98 -13.68 -11.34
CA VAL A 166 9.41 -14.03 -11.35
C VAL A 166 9.58 -15.39 -12.02
N LEU A 167 10.39 -15.44 -13.08
CA LEU A 167 10.68 -16.65 -13.86
C LEU A 167 11.86 -17.45 -13.29
#